data_AF-A0A133UMX2-F1
#
_entry.id   AF-A0A133UMX2-F1
#
_cell.length_a   1.000
_cell.length_b   1.000
_cell.length_c   1.000
_cell.angle_alpha   90.00
_cell.angle_beta   90.00
_cell.angle_gamma   90.00
#
_symmetry.space_group_name_H-M   'P 1'
#
loop_
_entity.id
_entity.type
_entity.pdbx_description
1 polymer ?
#
loop_
_entity_poly.entity_id
_entity_poly.type
_entity_poly.pdbx_seq_one_letter_code
_entity_poly.pdbx_strand_id
1 'polypeptide(L)'
;MKIGEIMSYFLGLLKYVFKGPFTNPVAFYIFGGTILAILVSIPHLLEGNFVNMALTYFMTKYLPPTSLWQIIKQTMLGTLVAGLKWFFLTPRM
;
A
#
# COMPACT_ATOMS: atom_id res chain seq x y z
N MET A 1 -2.74 14.93 -23.45
CA MET A 1 -1.73 13.92 -23.08
C MET A 1 -1.43 13.11 -24.33
N LYS A 2 -0.19 13.14 -24.81
CA LYS A 2 0.21 12.39 -26.00
C LYS A 2 0.32 10.91 -25.61
N ILE A 3 0.02 9.99 -26.53
CA ILE A 3 0.09 8.54 -26.29
C ILE A 3 1.48 8.12 -25.77
N GLY A 4 2.55 8.76 -26.25
CA GLY A 4 3.92 8.53 -25.78
C GLY A 4 4.17 8.89 -24.31
N GLU A 5 3.52 9.93 -23.79
CA GLU A 5 3.62 10.32 -22.37
C GLU A 5 2.92 9.28 -21.48
N ILE A 6 1.73 8.83 -21.88
CA ILE A 6 0.99 7.77 -21.16
C ILE A 6 1.86 6.53 -21.01
N MET A 7 2.48 6.10 -22.11
CA MET A 7 3.33 4.92 -22.14
C MET A 7 4.54 5.08 -21.20
N SER A 8 5.20 6.25 -21.20
CA SER A 8 6.33 6.54 -20.31
C SER A 8 5.95 6.49 -18.83
N TYR A 9 4.83 7.12 -18.46
CA TYR A 9 4.33 7.09 -17.08
C TYR A 9 3.88 5.69 -16.66
N PHE A 10 3.28 4.92 -17.56
CA PHE A 10 2.89 3.55 -17.29
C PHE A 10 4.13 2.66 -17.02
N LEU A 11 5.20 2.81 -17.82
CA LEU A 11 6.47 2.14 -17.54
C LEU A 11 7.08 2.58 -16.19
N GLY A 12 6.95 3.86 -15.85
CA GLY A 12 7.34 4.37 -14.53
C GLY A 12 6.56 3.74 -13.37
N LEU A 13 5.25 3.56 -13.54
CA LEU A 13 4.38 2.84 -12.58
C LEU A 13 4.87 1.39 -12.41
N LEU A 14 5.09 0.65 -13.51
CA LEU A 14 5.57 -0.73 -13.43
C LEU A 14 6.93 -0.81 -12.73
N LYS A 15 7.83 0.14 -13.00
CA LYS A 15 9.12 0.25 -12.29
C LYS A 15 8.92 0.43 -10.79
N TYR A 16 7.97 1.27 -10.36
CA TYR A 16 7.65 1.42 -8.94
C TYR A 16 7.12 0.14 -8.31
N VAL A 17 6.18 -0.54 -8.98
CA VAL A 17 5.52 -1.74 -8.47
C VAL A 17 6.49 -2.91 -8.35
N PHE A 18 7.32 -3.14 -9.38
CA PHE A 18 8.22 -4.31 -9.42
C PHE A 18 9.59 -4.03 -8.80
N LYS A 19 10.20 -2.87 -9.05
CA LYS A 19 11.56 -2.57 -8.55
C LYS A 19 11.57 -1.97 -7.14
N GLY A 20 10.52 -1.22 -6.79
CA GLY A 20 10.35 -0.61 -5.47
C GLY A 20 10.60 -1.58 -4.31
N PRO A 21 9.90 -2.74 -4.24
CA PRO A 21 10.03 -3.64 -3.10
C PRO A 21 11.43 -4.23 -2.94
N PHE A 22 12.22 -4.36 -4.01
CA PHE A 22 13.62 -4.83 -3.89
C PHE A 22 14.60 -3.71 -3.52
N THR A 23 14.24 -2.45 -3.77
CA THR A 23 15.11 -1.30 -3.48
C THR A 23 14.92 -0.78 -2.06
N ASN A 24 13.68 -0.76 -1.55
CA ASN A 24 13.37 -0.33 -0.19
C ASN A 24 12.18 -1.11 0.39
N PRO A 25 12.33 -2.42 0.66
CA PRO A 25 11.24 -3.29 1.12
C PRO A 25 10.58 -2.80 2.40
N VAL A 26 11.38 -2.28 3.34
CA VAL A 26 10.91 -1.85 4.67
C VAL A 26 9.93 -0.69 4.57
N ALA A 27 10.20 0.31 3.72
CA ALA A 27 9.29 1.43 3.56
C ALA A 27 7.93 1.00 2.98
N PHE A 28 7.93 0.13 1.97
CA PHE A 28 6.69 -0.39 1.38
C PHE A 28 5.93 -1.30 2.34
N TYR A 29 6.64 -2.12 3.12
CA TYR A 29 6.06 -2.93 4.18
C TYR A 29 5.34 -2.05 5.22
N ILE A 30 6.01 -1.02 5.77
CA ILE A 30 5.42 -0.12 6.78
C ILE A 30 4.20 0.62 6.22
N PHE A 31 4.32 1.14 4.99
CA PHE A 31 3.25 1.89 4.33
C PHE A 31 2.04 1.00 4.01
N GLY A 32 2.28 -0.16 3.42
CA GLY A 32 1.25 -1.14 3.11
C GLY A 32 0.60 -1.75 4.34
N GLY A 33 1.34 -1.94 5.44
CA GLY A 33 0.79 -2.33 6.74
C GLY A 33 -0.22 -1.31 7.28
N THR A 34 0.03 0.00 7.09
CA THR A 34 -0.95 1.04 7.43
C THR A 34 -2.20 0.95 6.57
N ILE A 35 -2.04 0.78 5.25
CA ILE A 35 -3.17 0.65 4.33
C ILE A 35 -3.99 -0.58 4.68
N LEU A 36 -3.34 -1.72 4.93
CA LEU A 36 -4.01 -2.96 5.32
C LEU A 36 -4.82 -2.76 6.61
N ALA A 37 -4.20 -2.19 7.65
CA ALA A 37 -4.86 -1.93 8.93
C ALA A 37 -6.11 -1.05 8.75
N ILE A 38 -6.05 -0.01 7.92
CA ILE A 38 -7.21 0.82 7.59
C ILE A 38 -8.28 -0.02 6.88
N LEU A 39 -7.92 -0.77 5.84
CA LEU A 39 -8.85 -1.56 5.04
C LEU A 39 -9.60 -2.61 5.88
N VAL A 40 -8.93 -3.28 6.82
CA VAL A 40 -9.57 -4.28 7.67
C VAL A 40 -10.37 -3.67 8.84
N SER A 41 -10.07 -2.43 9.23
CA SER A 41 -10.73 -1.79 10.37
C SER A 41 -11.93 -0.93 9.97
N ILE A 42 -11.97 -0.42 8.73
CA ILE A 42 -13.09 0.38 8.20
C ILE A 42 -14.45 -0.34 8.34
N PRO A 43 -14.61 -1.63 8.03
CA PRO A 43 -15.91 -2.30 8.18
C PRO A 43 -16.45 -2.20 9.61
N HIS A 44 -15.61 -2.42 10.62
CA HIS A 44 -15.99 -2.27 12.03
C HIS A 44 -16.36 -0.83 12.40
N LEU A 45 -15.72 0.17 11.77
CA LEU A 45 -16.10 1.57 11.94
C LEU A 45 -17.51 1.83 11.38
N LEU A 46 -17.81 1.31 10.18
CA LEU A 46 -19.09 1.48 9.51
C LEU A 46 -20.24 0.76 10.23
N GLU A 47 -19.93 -0.33 10.93
CA GLU A 47 -20.87 -1.08 11.79
C GLU A 47 -21.08 -0.42 13.17
N GLY A 48 -20.36 0.66 13.48
CA GLY A 48 -20.41 1.31 14.80
C GLY A 48 -19.69 0.53 15.91
N ASN A 49 -18.92 -0.51 15.56
CA ASN A 49 -18.18 -1.34 16.50
C ASN A 49 -16.76 -0.78 16.74
N PHE A 50 -16.69 0.31 17.50
CA PHE A 50 -15.46 1.04 17.74
C PHE A 50 -14.38 0.22 18.47
N VAL A 51 -14.78 -0.68 19.37
CA VAL A 51 -13.84 -1.54 20.11
C VAL A 51 -13.17 -2.51 19.14
N ASN A 52 -13.94 -3.21 18.31
CA ASN A 52 -13.37 -4.13 17.31
C ASN A 52 -12.56 -3.36 16.25
N MET A 53 -12.98 -2.17 15.85
CA MET A 53 -12.19 -1.31 14.96
C MET A 53 -10.80 -1.03 15.55
N ALA A 54 -10.75 -0.56 16.81
CA ALA A 54 -9.50 -0.24 17.48
C ALA A 54 -8.60 -1.47 17.66
N LEU A 55 -9.17 -2.60 18.10
CA LEU A 55 -8.43 -3.85 18.26
C LEU A 55 -7.90 -4.36 16.92
N THR A 56 -8.73 -4.43 15.88
CA THR A 56 -8.32 -4.88 14.54
C THR A 56 -7.23 -3.98 13.96
N TYR A 57 -7.33 -2.66 14.13
CA TYR A 57 -6.30 -1.72 13.70
C TYR A 57 -4.99 -1.99 14.44
N PHE A 58 -5.05 -2.09 15.77
CA PHE A 58 -3.86 -2.30 16.60
C PHE A 58 -3.16 -3.63 16.28
N MET A 59 -3.94 -4.70 16.18
CA MET A 59 -3.46 -6.05 15.86
C MET A 59 -2.85 -6.13 14.46
N THR A 60 -3.34 -5.33 13.52
CA THR A 60 -2.81 -5.34 12.15
C THR A 60 -1.61 -4.41 11.98
N LYS A 61 -1.57 -3.28 12.69
CA LYS A 61 -0.55 -2.24 12.50
C LYS A 61 0.66 -2.38 13.42
N TYR A 62 0.45 -2.71 14.69
CA TYR A 62 1.49 -2.64 15.71
C TYR A 62 2.03 -4.00 16.15
N LEU A 63 1.27 -5.07 15.94
CA LEU A 63 1.81 -6.40 16.21
C LEU A 63 2.75 -6.85 15.09
N PRO A 64 3.82 -7.57 15.43
CA PRO A 64 4.71 -8.14 14.45
C PRO A 64 3.97 -9.15 13.58
N PRO A 65 4.37 -9.30 12.31
CA PRO A 65 3.75 -10.25 11.41
C PRO A 65 4.01 -11.66 11.91
N THR A 66 2.97 -12.49 11.90
CA THR A 66 3.03 -13.89 12.33
C THR A 66 3.50 -14.83 11.23
N SER A 67 3.67 -14.32 10.00
CA SER A 67 4.09 -15.11 8.84
C SER A 67 4.74 -14.25 7.76
N LEU A 68 5.62 -14.88 6.96
CA LEU A 68 6.22 -14.26 5.77
C LEU A 68 5.15 -13.78 4.77
N TRP A 69 4.01 -14.46 4.71
CA TRP A 69 2.93 -14.11 3.81
C TRP A 69 2.31 -12.74 4.13
N GLN A 70 2.27 -12.36 5.41
CA GLN A 70 1.82 -11.03 5.81
C GLN A 70 2.81 -9.95 5.35
N ILE A 71 4.11 -10.20 5.47
CA ILE A 71 5.15 -9.28 5.00
C ILE A 71 5.03 -9.06 3.50
N ILE A 72 4.88 -10.14 2.73
CA ILE A 72 4.73 -10.09 1.27
C ILE A 72 3.48 -9.29 0.90
N LYS A 73 2.32 -9.61 1.49
CA LYS A 73 1.05 -8.90 1.23
C LYS A 73 1.14 -7.41 1.53
N GLN A 74 1.67 -7.05 2.70
CA GLN A 74 1.81 -5.64 3.09
C GLN A 74 2.77 -4.92 2.14
N THR A 75 3.90 -5.54 1.79
CA THR A 75 4.86 -4.96 0.85
C THR A 75 4.23 -4.74 -0.53
N MET A 76 3.54 -5.75 -1.08
CA MET A 76 2.85 -5.64 -2.37
C MET A 76 1.74 -4.58 -2.35
N LEU A 77 0.97 -4.50 -1.28
CA LEU A 77 -0.07 -3.48 -1.13
C LEU A 77 0.56 -2.07 -1.10
N GLY A 78 1.65 -1.91 -0.34
CA GLY A 78 2.39 -0.67 -0.26
C GLY A 78 2.96 -0.23 -1.61
N THR A 79 3.55 -1.15 -2.39
CA THR A 79 4.14 -0.83 -3.70
C THR A 79 3.09 -0.47 -4.73
N LEU A 80 1.95 -1.17 -4.74
CA LEU A 80 0.83 -0.86 -5.62
C LEU A 80 0.28 0.54 -5.33
N VAL A 81 -0.05 0.84 -4.07
CA VAL A 81 -0.63 2.15 -3.71
C VAL A 81 0.38 3.28 -3.92
N ALA A 82 1.64 3.08 -3.57
CA ALA A 82 2.69 4.08 -3.83
C ALA A 82 2.91 4.31 -5.34
N GLY A 83 2.90 3.24 -6.14
CA GLY A 83 3.01 3.33 -7.59
C GLY A 83 1.84 4.09 -8.20
N LEU A 84 0.61 3.77 -7.81
CA LEU A 84 -0.59 4.49 -8.24
C LEU A 84 -0.54 5.96 -7.82
N LYS A 85 -0.17 6.23 -6.56
CA LYS A 85 0.03 7.59 -6.05
C LYS A 85 1.03 8.36 -6.91
N TRP A 86 2.16 7.75 -7.25
CA TRP A 86 3.16 8.35 -8.13
C TRP A 86 2.60 8.60 -9.55
N PHE A 87 1.90 7.63 -10.14
CA PHE A 87 1.34 7.73 -11.50
C PHE A 87 0.31 8.86 -11.65
N PHE A 88 -0.54 9.06 -10.63
CA PHE A 88 -1.59 10.08 -10.65
C PHE A 88 -1.11 11.46 -10.20
N LEU A 89 -0.18 11.54 -9.24
CA LEU A 89 0.22 12.81 -8.62
C LEU A 89 1.51 13.42 -9.19
N THR A 90 2.27 12.68 -9.99
CA THR A 90 3.47 13.26 -10.63
C THR A 90 3.04 14.27 -11.70
N PRO A 91 3.48 15.54 -11.63
CA PRO A 91 3.13 16.56 -12.60
C PRO A 91 3.59 16.17 -14.01
N ARG A 92 2.67 16.29 -14.98
CA ARG A 92 2.95 16.04 -16.40
C ARG A 92 3.30 17.39 -17.04
N MET A 93 4.60 17.61 -17.26
CA MET A 93 5.11 18.73 -18.06
C MET A 93 5.04 18.40 -19.55
#